data_AF-A0A1E4RV79-F1
#
_entry.id   AF-A0A1E4RV79-F1
#
_cell.length_a   1.000
_cell.length_b   1.000
_cell.length_c   1.000
_cell.angle_alpha   90.00
_cell.angle_beta   90.00
_cell.angle_gamma   90.00
#
_symmetry.space_group_name_H-M   'P 1'
#
loop_
_entity.id
_entity.type
_entity.pdbx_description
1 polymer ?
#
loop_
_entity_poly.entity_id
_entity_poly.type
_entity_poly.pdbx_seq_one_letter_code
_entity_poly.pdbx_strand_id
1 'polypeptide(L)'
;MPLSVDAILSKLQIKDSETVSTNNWRSPDVICLPPSRRTWGHWDFLGFWNVIALSISTWQSCGSLLALGLNVWQSMCVVIIGKMIIFAVALSHGWGGAVWHVGYPIYSRFTFGMYGAFLALIQRIVLCVVWYGVQAFTGAQLMSIMLSCIFPSFMNLHNTLPESVPMTLKQFIGFIIYNVLSIPFLYIPPEKLHHPFKVVTSISFFAVFGTAIGSMVHAHGAGEVLHSSSSIHGSADMGMTWMHGINIVINTFA
;
A
#
# COMPACT_ATOMS: atom_id res chain seq x y z
N MET A 1 0.47 4.55 45.15
CA MET A 1 0.79 5.87 44.56
C MET A 1 -0.02 6.01 43.29
N PRO A 2 -1.03 6.89 43.22
CA PRO A 2 -1.73 7.13 41.97
C PRO A 2 -0.73 7.80 41.03
N LEU A 3 -0.49 7.20 39.86
CA LEU A 3 0.25 7.86 38.79
C LEU A 3 -0.55 9.12 38.44
N SER A 4 -0.05 10.29 38.87
CA SER A 4 -0.65 11.58 38.50
C SER A 4 -0.74 11.62 36.97
N VAL A 5 -1.86 12.10 36.44
CA VAL A 5 -2.07 12.28 35.00
C VAL A 5 -0.91 13.07 34.38
N ASP A 6 -0.33 14.01 35.13
CA ASP A 6 0.85 14.80 34.72
C ASP A 6 2.12 13.96 34.55
N ALA A 7 2.30 12.91 35.35
CA ALA A 7 3.44 11.99 35.23
C ALA A 7 3.32 11.08 33.99
N ILE A 8 2.09 10.79 33.55
CA ILE A 8 1.83 10.07 32.30
C ILE A 8 1.98 11.03 31.11
N LEU A 9 1.45 12.25 31.22
CA LEU A 9 1.55 13.27 30.19
C LEU A 9 3.01 13.67 29.91
N SER A 10 3.83 13.84 30.95
CA SER A 10 5.26 14.13 30.79
C SER A 10 6.06 12.99 30.15
N LYS A 11 5.62 11.73 30.30
CA LYS A 11 6.21 10.59 29.59
C LYS A 11 5.76 10.47 28.14
N LEU A 12 4.55 10.93 27.83
CA LEU A 12 3.98 10.93 26.47
C LEU A 12 4.38 12.18 25.66
N GLN A 13 4.84 13.25 26.32
CA GLN A 13 5.32 14.45 25.64
C GLN A 13 6.57 14.13 24.81
N ILE A 14 6.51 14.55 23.54
CA ILE A 14 7.66 14.52 22.64
C ILE A 14 8.72 15.45 23.24
N LYS A 15 9.94 14.92 23.45
CA LYS A 15 11.03 15.73 24.00
C LYS A 15 11.36 16.87 23.03
N ASP A 16 11.63 18.05 23.60
CA ASP A 16 12.12 19.18 22.83
C ASP A 16 13.40 18.81 22.08
N SER A 17 13.46 19.18 20.82
CA SER A 17 14.69 19.17 20.03
C SER A 17 15.44 20.47 20.31
N GLU A 18 16.78 20.45 20.26
CA GLU A 18 17.66 21.62 20.51
C GLU A 18 17.27 22.88 19.72
N THR A 19 16.51 22.73 18.63
CA THR A 19 16.12 23.83 17.72
C THR A 19 14.64 24.20 17.74
N VAL A 20 13.76 23.42 18.39
CA VAL A 20 12.30 23.62 18.33
C VAL A 20 11.63 23.34 19.66
N SER A 21 11.04 24.39 20.25
CA SER A 21 10.14 24.27 21.40
C SER A 21 8.85 23.55 20.97
N THR A 22 8.51 22.47 21.66
CA THR A 22 7.26 21.75 21.46
C THR A 22 6.09 22.53 22.03
N ASN A 23 4.99 22.55 21.28
CA ASN A 23 3.70 23.06 21.73
C ASN A 23 2.61 22.18 21.09
N ASN A 24 1.35 22.30 21.51
CA ASN A 24 0.21 21.55 20.98
C ASN A 24 0.13 21.58 19.43
N TRP A 25 0.69 22.61 18.80
CA TRP A 25 0.68 22.80 17.35
C TRP A 25 2.03 22.58 16.65
N ARG A 26 3.12 22.47 17.42
CA ARG A 26 4.50 22.41 16.91
C ARG A 26 5.23 21.21 17.51
N SER A 27 5.55 20.25 16.67
CA SER A 27 6.38 19.07 17.00
C SER A 27 7.55 18.98 16.01
N PRO A 28 8.71 18.44 16.41
CA PRO A 28 9.82 18.11 15.52
C PRO A 28 9.44 17.28 14.27
N ASP A 29 8.34 16.53 14.32
CA ASP A 29 7.83 15.71 13.21
C ASP A 29 6.87 16.46 12.28
N VAL A 30 6.29 17.56 12.77
CA VAL A 30 5.26 18.32 12.05
C VAL A 30 5.86 19.53 11.34
N ILE A 31 6.93 20.13 11.90
CA ILE A 31 7.63 21.27 11.28
C ILE A 31 8.16 20.95 9.88
N CYS A 32 8.35 21.99 9.07
CA CYS A 32 8.95 21.84 7.74
C CYS A 32 10.32 21.15 7.84
N LEU A 33 10.57 20.18 6.95
CA LEU A 33 11.82 19.44 6.98
C LEU A 33 13.00 20.36 6.63
N PRO A 34 14.04 20.43 7.49
CA PRO A 34 15.22 21.24 7.21
C PRO A 34 15.98 20.67 5.99
N PRO A 35 16.69 21.51 5.20
CA PRO A 35 17.41 21.06 4.01
C PRO A 35 18.39 19.89 4.28
N SER A 36 19.01 19.85 5.46
CA SER A 36 19.93 18.78 5.86
C SER A 36 19.30 17.39 6.03
N ARG A 37 17.98 17.30 6.24
CA ARG A 37 17.23 16.03 6.38
C ARG A 37 16.55 15.59 5.08
N ARG A 38 16.71 16.35 3.98
CA ARG A 38 16.13 16.04 2.66
C ARG A 38 17.02 15.07 1.89
N THR A 39 17.02 13.81 2.32
CA THR A 39 17.89 12.76 1.75
C THR A 39 17.33 12.10 0.48
N TRP A 40 16.05 12.33 0.16
CA TRP A 40 15.35 11.68 -0.94
C TRP A 40 15.63 12.38 -2.27
N GLY A 41 16.21 11.66 -3.23
CA GLY A 41 16.41 12.11 -4.60
C GLY A 41 15.37 11.56 -5.59
N HIS A 42 15.54 11.91 -6.86
CA HIS A 42 14.67 11.47 -7.95
C HIS A 42 14.59 9.93 -8.08
N TRP A 43 15.70 9.22 -7.87
CA TRP A 43 15.73 7.75 -7.94
C TRP A 43 15.01 7.10 -6.76
N ASP A 44 15.07 7.69 -5.57
CA ASP A 44 14.35 7.19 -4.39
C ASP A 44 12.84 7.35 -4.58
N PHE A 45 12.43 8.48 -5.17
CA PHE A 45 11.04 8.73 -5.55
C PHE A 45 10.52 7.70 -6.56
N LEU A 46 11.28 7.43 -7.64
CA LEU A 46 10.92 6.41 -8.61
C LEU A 46 10.87 5.01 -7.98
N GLY A 47 11.84 4.67 -7.13
CA GLY A 47 11.86 3.40 -6.40
C GLY A 47 10.62 3.21 -5.54
N PHE A 48 10.25 4.23 -4.76
CA PHE A 48 9.05 4.20 -3.92
C PHE A 48 7.76 3.90 -4.71
N TRP A 49 7.55 4.60 -5.84
CA TRP A 49 6.38 4.34 -6.69
C TRP A 49 6.42 2.97 -7.34
N ASN A 50 7.61 2.48 -7.69
CA ASN A 50 7.76 1.16 -8.27
C ASN A 50 7.44 0.04 -7.25
N VAL A 51 7.77 0.20 -5.97
CA VAL A 51 7.35 -0.75 -4.92
C VAL A 51 5.83 -0.85 -4.84
N ILE A 52 5.12 0.29 -4.94
CA ILE A 52 3.66 0.30 -4.93
C ILE A 52 3.12 -0.38 -6.19
N ALA A 53 3.69 -0.11 -7.36
CA ALA A 53 3.26 -0.70 -8.63
C ALA A 53 3.52 -2.22 -8.71
N LEU A 54 4.62 -2.69 -8.12
CA LEU A 54 5.01 -4.11 -8.07
C LEU A 54 4.39 -4.86 -6.87
N SER A 55 3.44 -4.24 -6.17
CA SER A 55 2.71 -4.89 -5.08
C SER A 55 1.69 -5.91 -5.60
N ILE A 56 1.46 -6.96 -4.82
CA ILE A 56 0.49 -8.02 -5.15
C ILE A 56 -0.92 -7.46 -5.32
N SER A 57 -1.30 -6.45 -4.52
CA SER A 57 -2.60 -5.78 -4.64
C SER A 57 -2.82 -5.18 -6.04
N THR A 58 -1.78 -4.55 -6.62
CA THR A 58 -1.87 -3.99 -7.98
C THR A 58 -2.04 -5.08 -9.03
N TRP A 59 -1.37 -6.22 -8.84
CA TRP A 59 -1.44 -7.37 -9.73
C TRP A 59 -2.80 -8.06 -9.68
N GLN A 60 -3.37 -8.19 -8.48
CA GLN A 60 -4.73 -8.72 -8.29
C GLN A 60 -5.77 -7.85 -8.99
N SER A 61 -5.64 -6.52 -8.93
CA SER A 61 -6.55 -5.61 -9.64
C SER A 61 -6.53 -5.81 -11.15
N CYS A 62 -5.37 -6.09 -11.75
CA CYS A 62 -5.29 -6.46 -13.16
C CYS A 62 -6.03 -7.78 -13.46
N GLY A 63 -5.85 -8.79 -12.61
CA GLY A 63 -6.59 -10.06 -12.73
C GLY A 63 -8.11 -9.89 -12.64
N SER A 64 -8.58 -9.01 -11.76
CA SER A 64 -10.01 -8.68 -11.60
C SER A 64 -10.62 -8.07 -12.87
N LEU A 65 -9.85 -7.32 -13.67
CA LEU A 65 -10.35 -6.76 -14.94
C LEU A 65 -10.61 -7.85 -15.98
N LEU A 66 -9.75 -8.86 -16.06
CA LEU A 66 -9.97 -10.00 -16.94
C LEU A 66 -11.16 -10.84 -16.45
N ALA A 67 -11.33 -10.98 -15.13
CA ALA A 67 -12.47 -11.67 -14.53
C ALA A 67 -13.81 -10.96 -14.81
N LEU A 68 -13.81 -9.65 -15.07
CA LEU A 68 -14.99 -8.91 -15.55
C LEU A 68 -15.37 -9.22 -17.00
N GLY A 69 -14.56 -9.99 -17.75
CA GLY A 69 -14.83 -10.35 -19.14
C GLY A 69 -14.21 -9.41 -20.18
N LEU A 70 -13.35 -8.47 -19.76
CA LEU A 70 -12.60 -7.61 -20.67
C LEU A 70 -11.45 -8.40 -21.33
N ASN A 71 -11.21 -8.14 -22.61
CA ASN A 71 -9.99 -8.61 -23.28
C ASN A 71 -8.75 -7.94 -22.65
N VAL A 72 -7.59 -8.59 -22.71
CA VAL A 72 -6.29 -8.06 -22.28
C VAL A 72 -6.04 -6.66 -22.83
N TRP A 73 -6.24 -6.43 -24.12
CA TRP A 73 -6.01 -5.10 -24.71
C TRP A 73 -6.94 -4.02 -24.16
N GLN A 74 -8.21 -4.35 -23.94
CA GLN A 74 -9.17 -3.43 -23.33
C GLN A 74 -8.81 -3.16 -21.87
N SER A 75 -8.43 -4.20 -21.14
CA SER A 75 -7.96 -4.09 -19.74
C SER A 75 -6.73 -3.20 -19.64
N MET A 76 -5.77 -3.32 -20.56
CA MET A 76 -4.59 -2.44 -20.61
C MET A 76 -4.99 -0.98 -20.82
N CYS A 77 -5.90 -0.69 -21.76
CA CYS A 77 -6.40 0.67 -21.98
C CYS A 77 -7.09 1.24 -20.74
N VAL A 78 -7.97 0.44 -20.09
CA VAL A 78 -8.66 0.83 -18.85
C VAL A 78 -7.66 1.13 -17.74
N VAL A 79 -6.63 0.30 -17.57
CA VAL A 79 -5.55 0.53 -16.60
C VAL A 79 -4.82 1.82 -16.92
N ILE A 80 -4.40 2.05 -18.16
CA ILE A 80 -3.68 3.28 -18.55
C ILE A 80 -4.52 4.51 -18.24
N ILE A 81 -5.80 4.53 -18.63
CA ILE A 81 -6.71 5.65 -18.37
C ILE A 81 -6.87 5.87 -16.86
N GLY A 82 -7.13 4.80 -16.10
CA GLY A 82 -7.25 4.87 -14.64
C GLY A 82 -5.98 5.41 -13.98
N LYS A 83 -4.80 4.91 -14.37
CA LYS A 83 -3.51 5.37 -13.83
C LYS A 83 -3.21 6.82 -14.22
N MET A 84 -3.61 7.28 -15.41
CA MET A 84 -3.46 8.67 -15.84
C MET A 84 -4.30 9.63 -14.98
N ILE A 85 -5.54 9.26 -14.66
CA ILE A 85 -6.40 10.03 -13.75
C ILE A 85 -5.75 10.12 -12.36
N ILE A 86 -5.28 8.98 -11.83
CA ILE A 86 -4.61 8.92 -10.54
C ILE A 86 -3.34 9.77 -10.54
N PHE A 87 -2.54 9.70 -11.61
CA PHE A 87 -1.34 10.51 -11.77
C PHE A 87 -1.66 12.01 -11.73
N ALA A 88 -2.69 12.47 -12.44
CA ALA A 88 -3.10 13.87 -12.44
C ALA A 88 -3.51 14.35 -11.03
N VAL A 89 -4.27 13.54 -10.30
CA VAL A 89 -4.71 13.85 -8.92
C VAL A 89 -3.53 13.79 -7.94
N ALA A 90 -2.65 12.80 -8.07
CA ALA A 90 -1.47 12.67 -7.22
C ALA A 90 -0.50 13.84 -7.43
N LEU A 91 -0.32 14.30 -8.68
CA LEU A 91 0.53 15.44 -8.99
C LEU A 91 -0.05 16.74 -8.42
N SER A 92 -1.36 16.96 -8.54
CA SER A 92 -2.01 18.16 -7.99
C SER A 92 -1.93 18.22 -6.47
N HIS A 93 -2.09 17.09 -5.78
CA HIS A 93 -1.95 17.02 -4.32
C HIS A 93 -0.48 17.07 -3.86
N GLY A 94 0.43 16.46 -4.62
CA GLY A 94 1.86 16.40 -4.29
C GLY A 94 2.58 17.74 -4.43
N TRP A 95 2.08 18.64 -5.28
CA TRP A 95 2.71 19.94 -5.55
C TRP A 95 2.91 20.79 -4.29
N GLY A 96 1.89 20.89 -3.43
CA GLY A 96 1.97 21.67 -2.19
C GLY A 96 3.05 21.14 -1.22
N GLY A 97 3.15 19.81 -1.08
CA GLY A 97 4.19 19.18 -0.26
C GLY A 97 5.59 19.32 -0.87
N ALA A 98 5.71 19.31 -2.20
CA ALA A 98 6.99 19.43 -2.89
C ALA A 98 7.60 20.84 -2.80
N VAL A 99 6.78 21.89 -2.94
CA VAL A 99 7.24 23.29 -2.91
C VAL A 99 7.52 23.76 -1.49
N TRP A 100 6.60 23.49 -0.57
CA TRP A 100 6.64 24.04 0.78
C TRP A 100 7.29 23.10 1.80
N HIS A 101 7.56 21.85 1.41
CA HIS A 101 8.15 20.82 2.28
C HIS A 101 7.39 20.62 3.60
N VAL A 102 6.06 20.78 3.54
CA VAL A 102 5.13 20.55 4.66
C VAL A 102 4.44 19.20 4.52
N GLY A 103 4.22 18.54 5.66
CA GLY A 103 3.43 17.31 5.71
C GLY A 103 1.93 17.57 5.57
N TYR A 104 1.18 16.52 5.22
CA TYR A 104 -0.29 16.54 5.16
C TYR A 104 -0.97 17.14 6.41
N PRO A 105 -0.51 16.89 7.66
CA PRO A 105 -1.15 17.47 8.86
C PRO A 105 -1.06 18.99 8.96
N ILE A 106 -0.08 19.64 8.31
CA ILE A 106 -0.03 21.09 8.20
C ILE A 106 -0.91 21.54 7.03
N TYR A 107 -0.81 20.85 5.90
CA TYR A 107 -1.56 21.20 4.70
C TYR A 107 -3.08 21.16 4.95
N SER A 108 -3.58 20.18 5.71
CA SER A 108 -4.99 20.09 6.08
C SER A 108 -5.48 21.23 6.96
N ARG A 109 -4.60 21.88 7.74
CA ARG A 109 -4.95 23.06 8.56
C ARG A 109 -5.22 24.29 7.72
N PHE A 110 -4.59 24.41 6.55
CA PHE A 110 -4.87 25.50 5.62
C PHE A 110 -6.31 25.42 5.07
N THR A 111 -6.78 24.21 4.76
CA THR A 111 -8.12 24.00 4.18
C THR A 111 -9.23 23.94 5.23
N PHE A 112 -9.05 23.17 6.30
CA PHE A 112 -10.10 22.89 7.29
C PHE A 112 -9.99 23.72 8.58
N GLY A 113 -8.99 24.59 8.67
CA GLY A 113 -8.67 25.34 9.88
C GLY A 113 -8.01 24.48 10.97
N MET A 114 -7.71 25.10 12.10
CA MET A 114 -6.91 24.46 13.16
C MET A 114 -7.61 23.27 13.83
N TYR A 115 -8.91 23.39 14.10
CA TYR A 115 -9.70 22.33 14.73
C TYR A 115 -10.36 21.39 13.71
N GLY A 116 -10.76 21.88 12.53
CA GLY A 116 -11.35 21.03 11.49
C GLY A 116 -10.36 20.04 10.88
N ALA A 117 -9.05 20.34 10.92
CA ALA A 117 -8.00 19.43 10.48
C ALA A 117 -8.00 18.08 11.23
N PHE A 118 -8.51 18.02 12.46
CA PHE A 118 -8.62 16.76 13.20
C PHE A 118 -9.58 15.77 12.54
N LEU A 119 -10.69 16.24 11.95
CA LEU A 119 -11.63 15.36 11.25
C LEU A 119 -10.98 14.73 10.01
N ALA A 120 -10.27 15.54 9.22
CA ALA A 120 -9.51 15.05 8.06
C ALA A 120 -8.40 14.07 8.49
N LEU A 121 -7.73 14.33 9.61
CA LEU A 121 -6.69 13.46 10.13
C LEU A 121 -7.26 12.11 10.62
N ILE A 122 -8.40 12.12 11.33
CA ILE A 122 -9.06 10.88 11.78
C ILE A 122 -9.49 10.03 10.58
N GLN A 123 -10.11 10.64 9.56
CA GLN A 123 -10.48 9.92 8.34
C GLN A 123 -9.26 9.26 7.68
N ARG A 124 -8.13 9.96 7.64
CA ARG A 124 -6.88 9.41 7.10
C ARG A 124 -6.32 8.28 7.96
N ILE A 125 -6.37 8.39 9.29
CA ILE A 125 -5.92 7.34 10.21
C ILE A 125 -6.76 6.07 10.03
N VAL A 126 -8.09 6.19 9.97
CA VAL A 126 -8.99 5.05 9.75
C VAL A 126 -8.65 4.35 8.44
N LEU A 127 -8.46 5.11 7.36
CA LEU A 127 -8.05 4.59 6.07
C LEU A 127 -6.71 3.82 6.15
N CYS A 128 -5.70 4.38 6.82
CA CYS A 128 -4.41 3.72 7.03
C CYS A 128 -4.54 2.40 7.82
N VAL A 129 -5.40 2.35 8.83
CA VAL A 129 -5.64 1.13 9.63
C VAL A 129 -6.32 0.05 8.78
N VAL A 130 -7.33 0.42 7.99
CA VAL A 130 -8.01 -0.52 7.08
C VAL A 130 -7.03 -1.09 6.06
N TRP A 131 -6.23 -0.23 5.41
CA TRP A 131 -5.22 -0.66 4.46
C TRP A 131 -4.13 -1.53 5.08
N TYR A 132 -3.68 -1.21 6.30
CA TYR A 132 -2.78 -2.08 7.03
C TYR A 132 -3.39 -3.46 7.26
N GLY A 133 -4.68 -3.53 7.62
CA GLY A 133 -5.39 -4.80 7.79
C GLY A 133 -5.42 -5.63 6.51
N VAL A 134 -5.76 -5.02 5.37
CA VAL A 134 -5.78 -5.70 4.06
C VAL A 134 -4.38 -6.20 3.69
N GLN A 135 -3.33 -5.39 3.89
CA GLN A 135 -1.96 -5.80 3.59
C GLN A 135 -1.44 -6.87 4.54
N ALA A 136 -1.78 -6.80 5.82
CA ALA A 136 -1.43 -7.82 6.80
C ALA A 136 -2.11 -9.16 6.50
N PHE A 137 -3.37 -9.14 6.03
CA PHE A 137 -4.05 -10.35 5.59
C PHE A 137 -3.41 -10.96 4.35
N THR A 138 -3.09 -10.15 3.33
CA THR A 138 -2.37 -10.62 2.14
C THR A 138 -0.99 -11.18 2.52
N GLY A 139 -0.26 -10.50 3.40
CA GLY A 139 1.01 -10.97 3.97
C GLY A 139 0.88 -12.30 4.69
N ALA A 140 -0.21 -12.52 5.42
CA ALA A 140 -0.51 -13.78 6.10
C ALA A 140 -0.69 -14.95 5.12
N GLN A 141 -1.38 -14.72 3.99
CA GLN A 141 -1.53 -15.73 2.93
C GLN A 141 -0.17 -16.16 2.37
N LEU A 142 0.68 -15.17 2.07
CA LEU A 142 2.02 -15.43 1.55
C LEU A 142 2.88 -16.16 2.57
N MET A 143 2.82 -15.76 3.85
CA MET A 143 3.55 -16.43 4.92
C MET A 143 3.11 -17.87 5.08
N SER A 144 1.81 -18.16 5.01
CA SER A 144 1.27 -19.52 5.03
C SER A 144 1.79 -20.37 3.87
N ILE A 145 1.89 -19.80 2.66
CA ILE A 145 2.44 -20.49 1.48
C ILE A 145 3.94 -20.74 1.68
N MET A 146 4.71 -19.72 2.07
CA MET A 146 6.15 -19.85 2.33
C MET A 146 6.45 -20.92 3.40
N LEU A 147 5.71 -20.92 4.51
CA LEU A 147 5.83 -21.93 5.55
C LEU A 147 5.50 -23.34 5.05
N SER A 148 4.50 -23.47 4.18
CA SER A 148 4.14 -24.76 3.57
C SER A 148 5.23 -25.28 2.63
N CYS A 149 5.96 -24.39 1.95
CA CYS A 149 7.09 -24.75 1.10
C CYS A 149 8.33 -25.17 1.91
N ILE A 150 8.62 -24.50 3.04
CA ILE A 150 9.77 -24.82 3.90
C ILE A 150 9.48 -26.08 4.75
N PHE A 151 8.26 -26.18 5.28
CA PHE A 151 7.82 -27.26 6.14
C PHE A 151 6.59 -27.94 5.52
N PRO A 152 6.76 -29.03 4.75
CA PRO A 152 5.64 -29.76 4.16
C PRO A 152 4.62 -30.25 5.20
N SER A 153 5.05 -30.48 6.45
CA SER A 153 4.16 -30.81 7.56
C SER A 153 3.13 -29.72 7.88
N PHE A 154 3.46 -28.45 7.61
CA PHE A 154 2.54 -27.32 7.82
C PHE A 154 1.40 -27.33 6.79
N MET A 155 1.62 -27.93 5.62
CA MET A 155 0.58 -28.12 4.60
C MET A 155 -0.53 -29.08 5.07
N ASN A 156 -0.23 -30.01 6.00
CA ASN A 156 -1.20 -30.99 6.52
C ASN A 156 -1.85 -30.59 7.85
N LEU A 157 -1.61 -29.36 8.34
CA LEU A 157 -2.18 -28.91 9.60
C LEU A 157 -3.71 -28.87 9.52
N HIS A 158 -4.38 -29.60 10.43
CA HIS A 158 -5.83 -29.65 10.51
C HIS A 158 -6.38 -28.29 10.95
N ASN A 159 -7.46 -27.84 10.31
CA ASN A 159 -8.08 -26.56 10.66
C ASN A 159 -8.92 -26.74 11.93
N THR A 160 -8.48 -26.15 13.04
CA THR A 160 -9.23 -26.16 14.31
C THR A 160 -10.15 -24.95 14.47
N LEU A 161 -10.18 -24.04 13.49
CA LEU A 161 -11.04 -22.86 13.52
C LEU A 161 -12.46 -23.22 13.04
N PRO A 162 -13.52 -22.61 13.64
CA PRO A 162 -14.89 -22.80 13.18
C PRO A 162 -15.07 -22.37 11.72
N GLU A 163 -15.92 -23.07 10.96
CA GLU A 163 -16.23 -22.72 9.56
C GLU A 163 -16.84 -21.32 9.39
N SER A 164 -17.34 -20.71 10.48
CA SER A 164 -17.83 -19.32 10.47
C SER A 164 -16.73 -18.29 10.30
N VAL A 165 -15.46 -18.66 10.48
CA VAL A 165 -14.30 -17.78 10.28
C VAL A 165 -13.78 -17.96 8.85
N PRO A 166 -13.72 -16.91 8.02
CA PRO A 166 -13.21 -16.99 6.64
C PRO A 166 -11.70 -17.32 6.53
N MET A 167 -11.03 -17.55 7.65
CA MET A 167 -9.58 -17.71 7.75
C MET A 167 -9.26 -19.10 8.32
N THR A 168 -8.31 -19.77 7.69
CA THR A 168 -7.79 -21.07 8.15
C THR A 168 -6.73 -20.89 9.25
N LEU A 169 -6.53 -21.91 10.08
CA LEU A 169 -5.51 -21.88 11.15
C LEU A 169 -4.11 -21.54 10.62
N LYS A 170 -3.77 -22.02 9.43
CA LYS A 170 -2.48 -21.75 8.77
C LYS A 170 -2.30 -20.28 8.45
N GLN A 171 -3.34 -19.64 7.94
CA GLN A 171 -3.36 -18.20 7.64
C GLN A 171 -3.31 -17.38 8.94
N PHE A 172 -3.95 -17.83 10.02
CA PHE A 172 -3.87 -17.16 11.32
C PHE A 172 -2.44 -17.17 11.89
N ILE A 173 -1.76 -18.32 11.83
CA ILE A 173 -0.35 -18.42 12.24
C ILE A 173 0.52 -17.52 11.34
N GLY A 174 0.29 -17.55 10.03
CA GLY A 174 0.96 -16.66 9.07
C GLY A 174 0.75 -15.18 9.39
N PHE A 175 -0.45 -14.80 9.83
CA PHE A 175 -0.80 -13.43 10.22
C PHE A 175 -0.01 -12.98 11.45
N ILE A 176 0.08 -13.82 12.49
CA ILE A 176 0.87 -13.49 13.69
C ILE A 176 2.34 -13.31 13.32
N ILE A 177 2.91 -14.24 12.55
CA ILE A 177 4.31 -14.18 12.13
C ILE A 177 4.57 -12.92 11.31
N TYR A 178 3.69 -12.59 10.36
CA TYR A 178 3.80 -11.38 9.55
C TYR A 178 3.77 -10.10 10.41
N ASN A 179 2.86 -10.01 11.37
CA ASN A 179 2.78 -8.84 12.26
C ASN A 179 4.00 -8.74 13.19
N VAL A 180 4.54 -9.85 13.68
CA VAL A 180 5.76 -9.82 14.50
C VAL A 180 6.96 -9.40 13.66
N LEU A 181 7.07 -9.89 12.43
CA LEU A 181 8.13 -9.52 11.50
C LEU A 181 8.05 -8.07 11.03
N SER A 182 6.87 -7.45 11.00
CA SER A 182 6.71 -6.05 10.59
C SER A 182 7.14 -5.04 11.68
N ILE A 183 7.11 -5.43 12.96
CA ILE A 183 7.46 -4.55 14.10
C ILE A 183 8.87 -3.94 13.99
N PRO A 184 9.95 -4.70 13.73
CA PRO A 184 11.29 -4.13 13.59
C PRO A 184 11.38 -3.04 12.50
N PHE A 185 10.64 -3.21 11.40
CA PHE A 185 10.63 -2.24 10.30
C PHE A 185 9.90 -0.95 10.68
N LEU A 186 8.98 -0.97 11.64
CA LEU A 186 8.29 0.22 12.13
C LEU A 186 9.23 1.18 12.87
N TYR A 187 10.29 0.68 13.50
CA TYR A 187 11.27 1.50 14.21
C TYR A 187 12.28 2.19 13.29
N ILE A 188 12.30 1.85 12.00
CA ILE A 188 13.22 2.46 11.04
C ILE A 188 12.63 3.80 10.61
N PRO A 189 13.32 4.94 10.85
CA PRO A 189 12.81 6.23 10.44
C PRO A 189 12.70 6.32 8.91
N PRO A 190 11.65 6.96 8.36
CA PRO A 190 11.43 7.14 6.92
C PRO A 190 12.63 7.70 6.14
N GLU A 191 13.50 8.46 6.79
CA GLU A 191 14.69 9.06 6.19
C GLU A 191 15.75 8.03 5.77
N LYS A 192 15.82 6.90 6.48
CA LYS A 192 16.79 5.83 6.23
C LYS A 192 16.24 4.72 5.33
N LEU A 193 14.96 4.81 4.95
CA LEU A 193 14.27 3.77 4.17
C LEU A 193 14.65 3.77 2.68
N HIS A 194 15.40 4.77 2.19
CA HIS A 194 15.81 4.86 0.79
C HIS A 194 16.65 3.65 0.31
N HIS A 195 17.54 3.12 1.14
CA HIS A 195 18.33 1.92 0.79
C HIS A 195 17.47 0.64 0.74
N PRO A 196 16.69 0.31 1.79
CA PRO A 196 15.74 -0.81 1.75
C PRO A 196 14.80 -0.75 0.55
N PHE A 197 14.25 0.43 0.23
CA PHE A 197 13.34 0.57 -0.91
C PHE A 197 14.00 0.21 -2.24
N LYS A 198 15.25 0.61 -2.48
CA LYS A 198 15.98 0.24 -3.71
C LYS A 198 16.13 -1.27 -3.83
N VAL A 199 16.57 -1.93 -2.76
CA VAL A 199 16.81 -3.38 -2.75
C VAL A 199 15.50 -4.14 -2.97
N VAL A 200 14.44 -3.78 -2.23
CA VAL A 200 13.13 -4.42 -2.35
C VAL A 200 12.57 -4.21 -3.75
N THR A 201 12.69 -3.01 -4.32
CA THR A 201 12.25 -2.72 -5.69
C THR A 201 12.93 -3.65 -6.70
N SER A 202 14.25 -3.79 -6.61
CA SER A 202 15.00 -4.66 -7.53
C SER A 202 14.60 -6.12 -7.39
N ILE A 203 14.49 -6.63 -6.16
CA ILE A 203 14.07 -8.01 -5.91
C ILE A 203 12.66 -8.26 -6.45
N SER A 204 11.71 -7.37 -6.14
CA SER A 204 10.34 -7.47 -6.62
C SER A 204 10.28 -7.43 -8.14
N PHE A 205 11.06 -6.56 -8.78
CA PHE A 205 11.13 -6.50 -10.25
C PHE A 205 11.56 -7.84 -10.84
N PHE A 206 12.68 -8.41 -10.38
CA PHE A 206 13.14 -9.70 -10.90
C PHE A 206 12.19 -10.86 -10.57
N ALA A 207 11.60 -10.88 -9.37
CA ALA A 207 10.65 -11.92 -8.97
C ALA A 207 9.38 -11.89 -9.84
N VAL A 208 8.86 -10.69 -10.08
CA VAL A 208 7.66 -10.46 -10.90
C VAL A 208 7.90 -10.84 -12.35
N PHE A 209 8.98 -10.33 -12.96
CA PHE A 209 9.33 -10.66 -14.34
C PHE A 209 9.66 -12.15 -14.50
N GLY A 210 10.38 -12.74 -13.54
CA GLY A 210 10.68 -14.17 -13.52
C GLY A 210 9.42 -15.02 -13.46
N THR A 211 8.46 -14.66 -12.60
CA THR A 211 7.17 -15.37 -12.50
C THR A 211 6.33 -15.22 -13.77
N ALA A 212 6.32 -14.03 -14.38
CA ALA A 212 5.62 -13.79 -15.64
C ALA A 212 6.21 -14.64 -16.78
N ILE A 213 7.55 -14.65 -16.93
CA ILE A 213 8.24 -15.47 -17.94
C ILE A 213 8.01 -16.95 -17.68
N GLY A 214 8.16 -17.41 -16.44
CA GLY A 214 7.93 -18.81 -16.05
C GLY A 214 6.50 -19.28 -16.35
N SER A 215 5.50 -18.41 -16.11
CA SER A 215 4.10 -18.69 -16.43
C SER A 215 3.87 -18.77 -17.94
N MET A 216 4.46 -17.87 -18.74
CA MET A 216 4.36 -17.92 -20.20
C MET A 216 5.03 -19.17 -20.78
N VAL A 217 6.18 -19.59 -20.24
CA VAL A 217 6.86 -20.82 -20.67
C VAL A 217 6.01 -22.05 -20.35
N HIS A 218 5.42 -22.13 -19.15
CA HIS A 218 4.50 -23.22 -18.78
C HIS A 218 3.22 -23.24 -19.62
N ALA A 219 2.72 -22.07 -20.01
CA ALA A 219 1.55 -21.94 -20.88
C ALA A 219 1.86 -22.17 -22.38
N HIS A 220 3.10 -22.55 -22.73
CA HIS A 220 3.57 -22.72 -24.12
C HIS A 220 3.40 -21.45 -24.99
N GLY A 221 3.56 -20.28 -24.37
CA GLY A 221 3.40 -18.96 -24.97
C GLY A 221 2.37 -18.11 -24.23
N ALA A 222 2.12 -16.90 -24.73
CA ALA A 222 1.10 -16.02 -24.16
C ALA A 222 -0.35 -16.48 -24.46
N GLY A 223 -0.52 -17.51 -25.29
CA GLY A 223 -1.74 -18.30 -25.45
C GLY A 223 -2.98 -17.57 -25.97
N GLU A 224 -4.14 -18.23 -25.86
CA GLU A 224 -5.47 -17.71 -26.21
C GLU A 224 -5.83 -16.43 -25.44
N VAL A 225 -5.22 -16.15 -24.29
CA VAL A 225 -5.56 -15.00 -23.44
C VAL A 225 -5.33 -13.67 -24.15
N LEU A 226 -4.29 -13.56 -24.99
CA LEU A 226 -4.04 -12.36 -25.81
C LEU A 226 -4.99 -12.21 -27.01
N HIS A 227 -5.55 -13.33 -27.50
CA HIS A 227 -6.41 -13.39 -28.68
C HIS A 227 -7.91 -13.55 -28.32
N SER A 228 -8.22 -13.73 -27.04
CA SER A 228 -9.57 -13.90 -26.53
C SER A 228 -10.39 -12.65 -26.79
N SER A 229 -11.48 -12.79 -27.54
CA SER A 229 -12.44 -11.70 -27.71
C SER A 229 -13.15 -11.43 -26.39
N SER A 230 -13.51 -10.17 -26.13
CA SER A 230 -14.24 -9.79 -24.91
C SER A 230 -15.53 -10.59 -24.79
N SER A 231 -15.81 -11.16 -23.63
CA SER A 231 -17.02 -11.96 -23.38
C SER A 231 -18.28 -11.10 -23.19
N ILE A 232 -18.14 -9.78 -23.27
CA ILE A 232 -19.21 -8.79 -23.11
C ILE A 232 -19.76 -8.44 -24.49
N HIS A 233 -21.06 -8.64 -24.66
CA HIS A 233 -21.78 -8.30 -25.88
C HIS A 233 -22.73 -7.13 -25.61
N GLY A 234 -22.61 -6.03 -26.36
CA GLY A 234 -23.46 -4.85 -26.23
C GLY A 234 -22.67 -3.59 -25.83
N SER A 235 -22.96 -2.46 -26.49
CA SER A 235 -22.22 -1.20 -26.28
C SER A 235 -22.47 -0.58 -24.89
N ALA A 236 -23.68 -0.73 -24.34
CA ALA A 236 -24.02 -0.22 -23.01
C ALA A 236 -23.30 -0.99 -21.88
N ASP A 237 -23.33 -2.33 -21.93
CA ASP A 237 -22.68 -3.19 -20.94
C ASP A 237 -21.15 -3.09 -21.00
N MET A 238 -20.60 -2.89 -22.20
CA MET A 238 -19.18 -2.60 -22.38
C MET A 238 -18.80 -1.26 -21.74
N GLY A 239 -19.59 -0.21 -21.94
CA GLY A 239 -19.36 1.10 -21.31
C GLY A 239 -19.40 1.04 -19.78
N MET A 240 -20.39 0.33 -19.22
CA MET A 240 -20.50 0.12 -17.78
C MET A 240 -19.31 -0.67 -17.23
N THR A 241 -18.89 -1.73 -17.92
CA THR A 241 -17.74 -2.54 -17.48
C THR A 241 -16.44 -1.76 -17.53
N TRP A 242 -16.27 -0.86 -18.50
CA TRP A 242 -15.14 0.07 -18.53
C TRP A 242 -15.14 1.02 -17.34
N MET A 243 -16.30 1.58 -16.97
CA MET A 243 -16.42 2.44 -15.80
C MET A 243 -16.12 1.69 -14.50
N HIS A 244 -16.63 0.46 -14.35
CA HIS A 244 -16.29 -0.42 -13.23
C HIS A 244 -14.80 -0.76 -13.19
N GLY A 245 -14.20 -1.05 -14.34
CA GLY A 245 -12.78 -1.31 -14.44
C GLY A 245 -11.91 -0.11 -14.04
N ILE A 246 -12.27 1.10 -14.47
CA ILE A 246 -11.61 2.34 -14.03
C ILE A 246 -11.74 2.48 -12.51
N ASN A 247 -12.93 2.22 -11.95
CA ASN A 247 -13.16 2.31 -10.50
C ASN A 247 -12.26 1.32 -9.73
N ILE A 248 -12.12 0.07 -10.18
CA ILE A 248 -11.22 -0.93 -9.58
C ILE A 248 -9.78 -0.42 -9.55
N VAL A 249 -9.30 0.14 -10.66
CA VAL A 249 -7.93 0.67 -10.77
C VAL A 249 -7.72 1.86 -9.82
N ILE A 250 -8.71 2.74 -9.68
CA ILE A 250 -8.68 3.88 -8.76
C ILE A 250 -8.70 3.42 -7.30
N ASN A 251 -9.57 2.48 -6.95
CA ASN A 251 -9.71 1.97 -5.59
C ASN A 251 -8.43 1.26 -5.09
N THR A 252 -7.57 0.80 -6.00
CA THR A 252 -6.26 0.22 -5.63
C THR A 252 -5.32 1.25 -4.98
N PHE A 253 -5.57 2.55 -5.15
CA PHE A 253 -4.75 3.64 -4.59
C PHE A 253 -5.49 4.54 -3.59
N ALA A 254 -6.79 4.35 -3.41
CA ALA A 254 -7.61 5.13 -2.50
C ALA A 254 -7.50 4.55 -1.08
#